data_AF-A0A4Q5WMV6-F1
#
_entry.id   AF-A0A4Q5WMV6-F1
#
_cell.length_a   1.000
_cell.length_b   1.000
_cell.length_c   1.000
_cell.angle_alpha   90.00
_cell.angle_beta   90.00
_cell.angle_gamma   90.00
#
_symmetry.space_group_name_H-M   'P 1'
#
loop_
_entity.id
_entity.type
_entity.pdbx_description
1 polymer ?
#
loop_
_entity_poly.entity_id
_entity_poly.type
_entity_poly.pdbx_seq_one_letter_code
_entity_poly.pdbx_strand_id
1 'polypeptide(L)'
;MAKAPKTLAVIELDVTDAKQLTKAVRALAKECAIIKAAHAYVGVPEWRTRQGDYAGLARIIAFQQLSTKAAGTIWGRVEVLLGKV
;
A
#
# COMPACT_ATOMS: atom_id res chain seq x y z
N MET A 1 -15.53 -24.52 24.53
CA MET A 1 -15.95 -24.77 23.13
C MET A 1 -15.48 -23.61 22.27
N ALA A 2 -14.35 -23.76 21.57
CA ALA A 2 -13.86 -22.74 20.65
C ALA A 2 -14.75 -22.70 19.41
N LYS A 3 -15.30 -21.52 19.07
CA LYS A 3 -16.08 -21.33 17.85
C LYS A 3 -15.20 -21.66 16.65
N ALA A 4 -15.65 -22.58 15.80
CA ALA A 4 -14.99 -22.88 14.54
C ALA A 4 -14.76 -21.58 13.73
N PRO A 5 -13.63 -21.43 13.02
CA PRO A 5 -13.42 -20.29 12.15
C PRO A 5 -14.54 -20.32 11.10
N LYS A 6 -15.31 -19.22 11.02
CA LYS A 6 -16.32 -19.05 9.97
C LYS A 6 -15.60 -19.19 8.63
N THR A 7 -16.00 -20.15 7.81
CA THR A 7 -15.60 -20.22 6.41
C THR A 7 -15.92 -18.88 5.78
N LEU A 8 -14.90 -18.06 5.57
CA LEU A 8 -15.05 -16.83 4.80
C LEU A 8 -15.38 -17.32 3.40
N ALA A 9 -16.61 -17.06 2.93
CA ALA A 9 -16.89 -17.11 1.52
C ALA A 9 -15.75 -16.39 0.81
N VAL A 10 -15.20 -16.99 -0.26
CA VAL A 10 -14.16 -16.37 -1.07
C VAL A 10 -14.80 -15.18 -1.76
N ILE A 11 -14.93 -14.08 -1.01
CA ILE A 11 -15.25 -12.77 -1.53
C ILE A 11 -14.02 -12.42 -2.37
N GLU A 12 -14.24 -12.11 -3.64
CA GLU A 12 -13.20 -11.57 -4.50
C GLU A 12 -12.58 -10.36 -3.79
N LEU A 13 -11.35 -10.56 -3.30
CA LEU A 13 -10.66 -9.56 -2.49
C LEU A 13 -10.18 -8.46 -3.43
N ASP A 14 -10.87 -7.33 -3.41
CA ASP A 14 -10.43 -6.14 -4.13
C ASP A 14 -9.87 -5.14 -3.13
N VAL A 15 -8.55 -5.11 -3.06
CA VAL A 15 -7.79 -4.19 -2.21
C VAL A 15 -7.87 -2.74 -2.71
N THR A 16 -8.32 -2.51 -3.94
CA THR A 16 -8.54 -1.18 -4.51
C THR A 16 -9.92 -0.61 -4.17
N ASP A 17 -10.89 -1.45 -3.78
CA ASP A 17 -12.20 -0.99 -3.32
C ASP A 17 -12.10 -0.35 -1.93
N ALA A 18 -12.43 0.94 -1.85
CA ALA A 18 -12.34 1.73 -0.63
C ALA A 18 -13.21 1.17 0.52
N LYS A 19 -14.34 0.53 0.21
CA LYS A 19 -15.23 -0.05 1.23
C LYS A 19 -14.62 -1.33 1.80
N GLN A 20 -14.07 -2.21 0.96
CA GLN A 20 -13.32 -3.39 1.37
C GLN A 20 -12.11 -3.00 2.22
N LEU A 21 -11.34 -1.99 1.81
CA LEU A 21 -10.19 -1.48 2.55
C LEU A 21 -10.60 -0.90 3.92
N THR A 22 -11.64 -0.07 3.97
CA THR A 22 -12.18 0.48 5.23
C THR A 22 -12.64 -0.63 6.17
N LYS A 23 -13.30 -1.67 5.64
CA LYS A 23 -13.75 -2.82 6.42
C LYS A 23 -12.57 -3.61 7.00
N ALA A 24 -11.52 -3.83 6.20
CA ALA A 24 -10.31 -4.53 6.63
C ALA A 24 -9.58 -3.75 7.75
N VAL A 25 -9.40 -2.44 7.59
CA VAL A 25 -8.76 -1.59 8.61
C VAL A 25 -9.56 -1.58 9.91
N ARG A 26 -10.88 -1.52 9.84
CA ARG A 26 -11.76 -1.63 11.03
C ARG A 26 -11.67 -2.99 11.71
N ALA A 27 -11.44 -4.07 10.95
CA ALA A 27 -11.22 -5.40 11.53
C ALA A 27 -9.89 -5.42 12.30
N LEU A 28 -8.80 -4.96 11.68
CA LEU A 28 -7.48 -4.88 12.34
C LEU A 28 -7.48 -3.99 13.59
N ALA A 29 -8.19 -2.85 13.55
CA ALA A 29 -8.32 -1.95 14.70
C ALA A 29 -9.11 -2.56 15.87
N LYS A 30 -9.94 -3.58 15.64
CA LYS A 30 -10.62 -4.31 16.74
C LYS A 30 -9.70 -5.29 17.44
N GLU A 31 -8.69 -5.81 16.72
CA GLU A 31 -7.78 -6.85 17.21
C GLU A 31 -6.51 -6.28 17.85
N CYS A 32 -6.09 -5.06 17.48
CA CYS A 32 -4.86 -4.46 17.98
C CYS A 32 -5.05 -3.01 18.46
N ALA A 33 -4.71 -2.75 19.74
CA ALA A 33 -4.80 -1.42 20.34
C ALA A 33 -3.89 -0.38 19.67
N ILE A 34 -2.70 -0.80 19.22
CA ILE A 34 -1.76 0.08 18.49
C ILE A 34 -2.36 0.48 17.14
N ILE A 35 -2.92 -0.48 16.40
CA ILE A 35 -3.58 -0.20 15.11
C ILE A 35 -4.83 0.67 15.31
N LYS A 36 -5.59 0.46 16.39
CA LYS A 36 -6.72 1.33 16.74
C LYS A 36 -6.28 2.77 16.94
N ALA A 37 -5.21 2.99 17.70
CA ALA A 37 -4.65 4.33 17.94
C ALA A 37 -4.12 4.96 16.65
N ALA A 38 -3.38 4.19 15.83
CA ALA A 38 -2.90 4.64 14.53
C ALA A 38 -4.07 5.04 13.60
N HIS A 39 -5.08 4.18 13.46
CA HIS A 39 -6.27 4.47 12.65
C HIS A 39 -7.05 5.69 13.15
N ALA A 40 -7.13 5.92 14.46
CA ALA A 40 -7.74 7.13 15.01
C ALA A 40 -6.93 8.40 14.68
N TYR A 41 -5.61 8.29 14.55
CA TYR A 41 -4.72 9.40 14.23
C TYR A 41 -4.62 9.70 12.72
N VAL A 42 -4.48 8.67 11.88
CA VAL A 42 -4.25 8.83 10.42
C VAL A 42 -5.45 8.48 9.53
N GLY A 43 -6.49 7.84 10.07
CA GLY A 43 -7.64 7.38 9.29
C GLY A 43 -7.36 6.12 8.44
N VAL A 44 -8.25 5.86 7.47
CA VAL A 44 -8.10 4.75 6.52
C VAL A 44 -7.04 5.16 5.48
N PRO A 45 -5.99 4.35 5.25
CA PRO A 45 -4.99 4.65 4.23
C PRO A 45 -5.60 4.64 2.83
N GLU A 46 -5.07 5.48 1.95
CA GLU A 46 -5.37 5.43 0.52
C GLU A 46 -4.60 4.27 -0.14
N TRP A 47 -5.27 3.51 -1.01
CA TRP A 47 -4.61 2.48 -1.80
C TRP A 47 -3.79 3.12 -2.92
N ARG A 48 -2.46 3.03 -2.82
CA ARG A 48 -1.54 3.62 -3.82
C ARG A 48 -1.27 2.63 -4.94
N THR A 49 -1.66 2.99 -6.16
CA THR A 49 -1.31 2.25 -7.37
C THR A 49 -0.26 2.99 -8.18
N ARG A 50 0.56 2.24 -8.89
CA ARG A 50 1.44 2.73 -9.96
C ARG A 50 1.26 1.82 -11.15
N GLN A 51 1.54 2.34 -12.34
CA GLN A 51 1.53 1.54 -13.55
C GLN A 51 2.51 0.37 -13.40
N GLY A 52 2.02 -0.83 -13.69
CA GLY A 52 2.80 -2.08 -13.60
C GLY A 52 3.61 -2.29 -14.86
N ASP A 53 4.62 -1.45 -15.10
CA ASP A 53 5.50 -1.53 -16.26
C ASP A 53 6.98 -1.60 -15.86
N TYR A 54 7.86 -1.70 -16.86
CA TYR A 54 9.30 -1.81 -16.66
C TYR A 54 9.88 -0.57 -15.95
N ALA A 55 9.37 0.63 -16.27
CA ALA A 55 9.79 1.86 -15.63
C ALA A 55 9.43 1.86 -14.14
N GLY A 56 8.24 1.38 -13.78
CA GLY A 56 7.82 1.17 -12.40
C GLY A 56 8.74 0.23 -11.64
N LEU A 57 9.13 -0.90 -12.24
CA LEU A 57 10.07 -1.85 -11.64
C LEU A 57 11.46 -1.25 -11.45
N ALA A 58 12.01 -0.60 -12.48
CA ALA A 58 13.29 0.09 -12.41
C ALA A 58 13.27 1.19 -11.34
N ARG A 59 12.15 1.91 -11.21
CA ARG A 59 11.95 2.93 -10.18
C ARG A 59 11.92 2.34 -8.79
N ILE A 60 11.32 1.17 -8.59
CA ILE A 60 11.37 0.46 -7.29
C ILE A 60 12.82 0.17 -6.92
N ILE A 61 13.62 -0.36 -7.85
CA ILE A 61 15.04 -0.67 -7.62
C ILE A 61 15.82 0.60 -7.27
N ALA A 62 15.68 1.67 -8.07
CA ALA A 62 16.38 2.93 -7.84
C ALA A 62 16.01 3.63 -6.53
N PHE A 63 14.88 3.28 -5.91
CA PHE A 63 14.41 3.86 -4.64
C PHE A 63 14.82 3.03 -3.41
N GLN A 64 15.46 1.87 -3.59
CA GLN A 64 15.87 1.02 -2.48
C GLN A 64 16.99 1.68 -1.64
N GLN A 65 16.89 1.54 -0.33
CA GLN A 65 17.88 2.01 0.66
C GLN A 65 18.18 3.52 0.60
N LEU A 66 17.31 4.30 -0.01
CA LEU A 66 17.43 5.74 -0.14
C LEU A 66 16.22 6.44 0.44
N SER A 67 16.41 7.71 0.84
CA SER A 67 15.27 8.57 1.11
C SER A 67 14.48 8.84 -0.18
N THR A 68 13.18 9.09 -0.06
CA THR A 68 12.31 9.44 -1.20
C THR A 68 12.81 10.65 -1.97
N LYS A 69 13.43 11.62 -1.29
CA LYS A 69 14.03 12.82 -1.89
C LYS A 69 15.28 12.49 -2.72
N ALA A 70 16.20 11.70 -2.15
CA ALA A 70 17.43 11.31 -2.84
C ALA A 70 17.11 10.45 -4.07
N ALA A 71 16.26 9.44 -3.92
CA ALA A 71 15.82 8.59 -5.01
C ALA A 71 15.07 9.37 -6.10
N GLY A 72 14.21 10.33 -5.71
CA GLY A 72 13.55 11.24 -6.67
C GLY A 72 14.54 12.08 -7.48
N THR A 73 15.61 12.57 -6.84
CA THR A 73 16.67 13.33 -7.52
C THR A 73 17.44 12.48 -8.52
N ILE A 74 17.78 11.24 -8.14
CA ILE A 74 18.47 10.29 -9.01
C ILE A 74 17.57 9.91 -10.20
N TRP A 75 16.31 9.58 -9.94
CA TRP A 75 15.36 9.22 -10.98
C TRP A 75 15.10 10.36 -11.96
N GLY A 76 15.04 11.61 -11.49
CA GLY A 76 14.94 12.77 -12.37
C GLY A 76 16.11 12.86 -13.37
N ARG A 77 17.33 12.43 -13.00
CA ARG A 77 18.46 12.37 -13.95
C ARG A 77 18.29 11.25 -14.98
N VAL A 78 17.67 10.14 -14.59
CA VAL A 78 17.32 9.04 -15.52
C VAL A 78 16.30 9.52 -16.54
N GLU A 79 15.25 10.21 -16.10
CA GLU A 79 14.22 10.79 -16.98
C GLU A 79 14.80 11.85 -17.93
N VAL A 80 15.81 12.63 -17.50
CA VAL A 80 16.52 13.58 -18.37
C VAL A 80 17.30 12.87 -19.48
N LEU A 81 17.92 11.72 -19.18
CA LEU A 81 18.74 10.98 -20.14
C LEU A 81 17.93 10.09 -21.09
N LEU A 82 16.92 9.40 -20.56
CA LEU A 82 16.16 8.37 -21.29
C LEU A 82 14.79 8.86 -21.79
N GLY A 83 14.41 10.09 -21.46
CA GLY A 83 13.06 10.62 -21.68
C GLY A 83 12.14 10.37 -20.48
N LYS A 84 10.98 11.04 -20.45
CA LYS A 84 10.00 10.85 -19.37
C LYS A 84 9.49 9.41 -19.36
N VAL A 85 9.65 8.76 -18.21
CA VAL A 85 9.26 7.37 -17.93
C VAL A 85 8.48 7.28 -16.61
#